data_AF-A0A921IR77-F1
#
_entry.id   AF-A0A921IR77-F1
#
_cell.length_a   1.000
_cell.length_b   1.000
_cell.length_c   1.000
_cell.angle_alpha   90.00
_cell.angle_beta   90.00
_cell.angle_gamma   90.00
#
_symmetry.space_group_name_H-M   'P 1'
#
loop_
_entity.id
_entity.type
_entity.pdbx_description
1 polymer ?
#
loop_
_entity_poly.entity_id
_entity_poly.type
_entity_poly.pdbx_seq_one_letter_code
_entity_poly.pdbx_strand_id
1 'polypeptide(L)'
;MEMDDHKRRRNMILYVLIAFALYLVLNQVLFPQLTTRQQITDVSFSTMLDDLDENKVEDMNYTAGQDTQALYTLKNDSEDVAYRATVMPGSEDYLAQKIDESDANVNVIIPSNDSGTWLYLLITFAPIIIFFLFGWWLNRRMKKAMGDDNPSMDFSGGFGGFGGGGLGKSGARIVASKDVGVTFKDVAGQEEAKESLKEVVDFLEKPERYEAIGAKLPRGVLLVGPPGTGKTLIAKAVAGEAGVPFFSISGSEFVEMFVGRGAAKVRDLFKQAKEKAPCIVFIDEIDTIGKKRDGGGFSGNDEREQTLN
;
A
#
# COMPACT_ATOMS: atom_id res chain seq x y z
N MET A 1 15.88 3.86 -28.57
CA MET A 1 15.68 2.40 -28.38
C MET A 1 14.62 2.24 -27.31
N GLU A 2 13.35 2.21 -27.71
CA GLU A 2 12.24 1.94 -26.78
C GLU A 2 12.32 0.47 -26.37
N MET A 3 12.65 0.24 -25.11
CA MET A 3 12.59 -1.11 -24.56
C MET A 3 11.13 -1.38 -24.21
N ASP A 4 10.52 -2.29 -24.97
CA ASP A 4 9.15 -2.77 -24.83
C ASP A 4 8.75 -2.92 -23.34
N ASP A 5 7.71 -2.19 -22.91
CA ASP A 5 7.36 -1.97 -21.49
C ASP A 5 7.06 -3.31 -20.77
N HIS A 6 6.63 -4.32 -21.52
CA HIS A 6 6.50 -5.70 -21.07
C HIS A 6 7.83 -6.34 -20.63
N LYS A 7 8.92 -6.07 -21.36
CA LYS A 7 10.27 -6.61 -21.07
C LYS A 7 10.86 -5.96 -19.81
N ARG A 8 10.59 -4.67 -19.60
CA ARG A 8 10.99 -3.93 -18.38
C ARG A 8 10.28 -4.48 -17.13
N ARG A 9 8.96 -4.68 -17.20
CA ARG A 9 8.16 -5.25 -16.09
C ARG A 9 8.57 -6.69 -15.76
N ARG A 10 8.79 -7.53 -16.77
CA ARG A 10 9.23 -8.91 -16.58
C ARG A 10 10.59 -8.98 -15.88
N ASN A 11 11.54 -8.15 -16.30
CA ASN A 11 12.86 -8.10 -15.66
C ASN A 11 12.78 -7.60 -14.22
N MET A 12 11.92 -6.60 -13.94
CA MET A 12 11.70 -6.09 -12.59
C MET A 12 11.10 -7.14 -11.65
N ILE A 13 10.10 -7.90 -12.11
CA ILE A 13 9.51 -9.01 -11.35
C ILE A 13 10.56 -10.07 -11.03
N LEU A 14 11.43 -10.38 -11.99
CA LEU A 14 12.49 -11.38 -11.82
C LEU A 14 13.51 -10.93 -10.75
N TYR A 15 13.85 -9.64 -10.69
CA TYR A 15 14.70 -9.09 -9.62
C TYR A 15 14.04 -9.15 -8.24
N VAL A 16 12.73 -8.86 -8.15
CA VAL A 16 11.98 -8.95 -6.88
C VAL A 16 11.93 -10.40 -6.40
N LEU A 17 11.71 -11.35 -7.31
CA LEU A 17 11.71 -12.78 -6.98
C LEU A 17 13.09 -13.28 -6.52
N ILE A 18 14.17 -12.85 -7.16
CA ILE A 18 15.53 -13.18 -6.72
C ILE A 18 15.79 -12.60 -5.34
N ALA A 19 15.42 -11.34 -5.08
CA ALA A 19 15.61 -10.72 -3.78
C ALA A 19 14.79 -11.40 -2.67
N PHE A 20 13.55 -11.82 -2.98
CA PHE A 20 12.71 -12.57 -2.06
C PHE A 20 13.29 -13.96 -1.75
N ALA A 21 13.79 -14.67 -2.76
CA ALA A 21 14.48 -15.94 -2.55
C ALA A 21 15.74 -15.76 -1.68
N LEU A 22 16.51 -14.70 -1.90
CA LEU A 22 17.70 -14.37 -1.12
C LEU A 22 17.35 -14.02 0.33
N TYR A 23 16.23 -13.31 0.55
CA TYR A 23 15.68 -13.06 1.89
C TYR A 23 15.30 -14.36 2.61
N LEU A 24 14.60 -15.28 1.93
CA LEU A 24 14.23 -16.56 2.54
C LEU A 24 15.47 -17.40 2.90
N VAL A 25 16.49 -17.40 2.06
CA VAL A 25 17.76 -18.10 2.34
C VAL A 25 18.50 -17.44 3.49
N LEU A 26 18.62 -16.11 3.52
CA LEU A 26 19.25 -15.40 4.64
C LEU A 26 18.50 -15.66 5.95
N ASN A 27 17.17 -15.65 5.94
CA ASN A 27 16.35 -15.93 7.11
C ASN A 27 16.57 -17.37 7.62
N GLN A 28 16.61 -18.35 6.72
CA GLN A 28 16.81 -19.75 7.09
C GLN A 28 18.25 -20.09 7.49
N VAL A 29 19.26 -19.38 6.98
CA VAL A 29 20.67 -19.72 7.22
C VAL A 29 21.26 -18.92 8.38
N LEU A 30 20.96 -17.62 8.49
CA LEU A 30 21.57 -16.76 9.51
C LEU A 30 20.88 -16.86 10.87
N PHE A 31 19.55 -16.98 10.92
CA PHE A 31 18.82 -16.94 12.18
C PHE A 31 19.07 -18.17 13.08
N PRO A 32 19.19 -19.41 12.55
CA PRO A 32 19.50 -20.57 13.39
C PRO A 32 20.91 -20.55 14.00
N GLN A 33 21.82 -19.73 13.46
CA GLN A 33 23.20 -19.65 13.98
C GLN A 33 23.38 -18.62 15.09
N LEU A 34 22.41 -17.72 15.28
CA LEU A 34 22.45 -16.68 16.31
C LEU A 34 21.70 -17.09 17.59
N THR A 35 20.80 -18.07 17.51
CA THR A 35 20.17 -18.69 18.67
C THR A 35 20.92 -19.97 19.01
N THR A 36 21.85 -19.88 19.97
CA THR A 36 22.51 -21.05 20.56
C THR A 36 21.44 -22.06 21.01
N ARG A 37 21.33 -23.18 20.29
CA ARG A 37 20.43 -24.28 20.66
C ARG A 37 21.08 -25.07 21.79
N GLN A 38 20.94 -24.60 23.03
CA GLN A 38 21.06 -25.53 24.15
C GLN A 38 19.92 -26.54 24.03
N GLN A 39 20.24 -27.84 24.07
CA GLN A 39 19.21 -28.87 24.09
C GLN A 39 18.61 -28.89 25.49
N ILE A 40 17.41 -28.31 25.62
CA ILE A 40 16.71 -28.28 26.89
C ILE A 40 15.87 -29.55 27.02
N THR A 41 16.21 -30.39 27.99
CA THR A 41 15.43 -31.57 28.36
C THR A 41 14.55 -31.25 29.55
N ASP A 42 13.23 -31.30 29.35
CA ASP A 42 12.26 -31.11 30.43
C ASP A 42 12.22 -32.35 31.34
N VAL A 43 12.45 -32.14 32.63
CA VAL A 43 12.48 -33.18 33.66
C VAL A 43 11.50 -32.86 34.78
N SER A 44 11.06 -33.90 35.49
CA SER A 44 10.15 -33.73 36.62
C SER A 44 10.87 -33.07 37.81
N PHE A 45 10.11 -32.38 38.66
CA PHE A 45 10.64 -31.80 39.89
C PHE A 45 11.32 -32.86 40.79
N SER A 46 10.74 -34.05 40.90
CA SER A 46 11.33 -35.16 41.64
C SER A 46 12.67 -35.61 41.06
N THR A 47 12.80 -35.69 39.74
CA THR A 47 14.06 -36.07 39.09
C THR A 47 15.18 -35.07 39.39
N MET A 48 14.85 -33.78 39.41
CA MET A 48 15.80 -32.74 39.81
C MET A 48 16.23 -32.90 41.28
N LEU A 49 15.31 -33.24 42.17
CA LEU A 49 15.65 -33.49 43.58
C LEU A 49 16.56 -34.71 43.74
N ASP A 50 16.30 -35.77 42.97
CA ASP A 50 17.14 -36.97 42.96
C ASP A 50 18.55 -36.65 42.44
N ASP A 51 18.67 -35.85 41.38
CA ASP A 51 19.97 -35.45 40.81
C ASP A 51 20.77 -34.52 41.74
N LEU A 52 20.08 -33.69 42.55
CA LEU A 52 20.67 -32.90 43.63
C LEU A 52 21.17 -33.79 44.78
N ASP A 53 20.36 -34.74 45.23
CA ASP A 53 20.70 -35.67 46.31
C ASP A 53 21.89 -36.57 45.92
N GLU A 54 22.01 -36.92 44.64
CA GLU A 54 23.12 -37.69 44.09
C GLU A 54 24.38 -36.83 43.77
N ASN A 55 24.37 -35.53 44.08
CA ASN A 55 25.47 -34.57 43.86
C ASN A 55 25.95 -34.47 42.39
N LYS A 56 25.04 -34.75 41.44
CA LYS A 56 25.35 -34.75 40.00
C LYS A 56 25.26 -33.36 39.37
N VAL A 57 24.61 -32.41 40.04
CA VAL A 57 24.42 -31.04 39.56
C VAL A 57 25.71 -30.22 39.67
N GLU A 58 26.09 -29.53 38.61
CA GLU A 58 27.25 -28.63 38.56
C GLU A 58 26.84 -27.17 38.78
N ASP A 59 26.07 -26.62 37.84
CA ASP A 59 25.51 -25.27 37.91
C ASP A 59 23.99 -25.34 37.92
N MET A 60 23.36 -24.55 38.80
CA MET A 60 21.91 -24.38 38.83
C MET A 60 21.54 -22.91 38.75
N ASN A 61 20.76 -22.56 37.73
CA ASN A 61 20.15 -21.26 37.53
C ASN A 61 18.69 -21.29 37.97
N TYR A 62 18.37 -20.52 39.00
CA TYR A 62 17.02 -20.40 39.55
C TYR A 62 16.34 -19.14 39.00
N THR A 63 15.21 -19.30 38.29
CA THR A 63 14.40 -18.19 37.77
C THR A 63 13.15 -18.02 38.63
N ALA A 64 13.12 -16.96 39.46
CA ALA A 64 11.98 -16.62 40.30
C ALA A 64 10.94 -15.80 39.49
N GLY A 65 9.72 -16.32 39.35
CA GLY A 65 8.64 -15.71 38.55
C GLY A 65 7.27 -16.35 38.80
N GLN A 66 6.28 -16.10 37.93
CA GLN A 66 4.95 -16.73 38.03
C GLN A 66 5.00 -18.26 37.79
N ASP A 67 5.95 -18.72 36.97
CA ASP A 67 6.30 -20.12 36.78
C ASP A 67 7.76 -20.30 37.19
N THR A 68 8.01 -20.65 38.45
CA THR A 68 9.37 -20.90 38.94
C THR A 68 9.98 -22.10 38.20
N GLN A 69 11.07 -21.86 37.48
CA GLN A 69 11.79 -22.90 36.74
C GLN A 69 13.25 -22.92 37.17
N ALA A 70 13.76 -24.12 37.39
CA ALA A 70 15.18 -24.37 37.64
C ALA A 70 15.80 -24.94 36.35
N LEU A 71 16.88 -24.31 35.90
CA LEU A 71 17.70 -24.76 34.78
C LEU A 71 19.04 -25.21 35.34
N TYR A 72 19.41 -26.47 35.18
CA TYR A 72 20.66 -27.01 35.73
C TYR A 72 21.43 -27.88 34.74
N THR A 73 22.74 -27.95 34.92
CA THR A 73 23.66 -28.82 34.16
C THR A 73 24.22 -29.90 35.06
N LEU A 74 24.56 -31.06 34.48
CA LEU A 74 25.13 -32.20 35.21
C LEU A 74 26.64 -32.29 34.96
N LYS A 75 27.43 -32.61 36.00
CA LYS A 75 28.90 -32.70 36.01
C LYS A 75 29.52 -33.66 34.97
N ASN A 76 28.71 -34.52 34.36
CA ASN A 76 29.14 -35.56 33.41
C ASN A 76 28.47 -35.46 32.04
N ASP A 77 27.65 -34.44 31.79
CA ASP A 77 27.00 -34.25 30.50
C ASP A 77 27.65 -33.12 29.70
N SER A 78 27.39 -33.08 28.40
CA SER A 78 27.97 -32.07 27.51
C SER A 78 27.50 -30.67 27.94
N GLU A 79 28.38 -29.66 27.96
CA GLU A 79 28.04 -28.26 28.30
C GLU A 79 26.85 -27.68 27.49
N ASP A 80 26.48 -28.32 26.39
CA ASP A 80 25.36 -27.98 25.51
C ASP A 80 23.98 -28.57 25.92
N VAL A 81 23.92 -29.41 26.96
CA VAL A 81 22.68 -30.05 27.47
C VAL A 81 22.27 -29.40 28.79
N ALA A 82 21.06 -28.85 28.85
CA ALA A 82 20.51 -28.23 30.05
C ALA A 82 19.19 -28.91 30.44
N TYR A 83 19.02 -29.16 31.73
CA TYR A 83 17.80 -29.76 32.28
C TYR A 83 16.90 -28.68 32.84
N ARG A 84 15.61 -28.72 32.50
CA ARG A 84 14.60 -27.79 33.01
C ARG A 84 13.58 -28.52 33.87
N ALA A 85 13.42 -28.08 35.11
CA ALA A 85 12.36 -28.55 36.00
C ALA A 85 11.45 -27.39 36.44
N THR A 86 10.14 -27.62 36.39
CA THR A 86 9.18 -26.69 37.00
C THR A 86 9.15 -26.93 38.50
N VAL A 87 9.42 -25.87 39.27
CA VAL A 87 9.42 -25.91 40.74
C VAL A 87 7.98 -25.85 41.25
N MET A 88 7.67 -26.69 42.23
CA MET A 88 6.35 -26.68 42.85
C MET A 88 6.15 -25.38 43.67
N PRO A 89 5.05 -24.64 43.47
CA PRO A 89 4.77 -23.42 44.24
C PRO A 89 4.75 -23.72 45.76
N GLY A 90 5.49 -22.94 46.55
CA GLY A 90 5.60 -23.13 48.01
C GLY A 90 6.65 -24.15 48.47
N SER A 91 7.47 -24.70 47.56
CA SER A 91 8.61 -25.59 47.90
C SER A 91 9.97 -24.88 47.99
N GLU A 92 9.97 -23.54 48.02
CA GLU A 92 11.19 -22.72 47.96
C GLU A 92 12.13 -22.99 49.14
N ASP A 93 11.58 -23.08 50.35
CA ASP A 93 12.37 -23.36 51.57
C ASP A 93 12.98 -24.79 51.56
N TYR A 94 12.23 -25.76 51.03
CA TYR A 94 12.67 -27.16 50.92
C TYR A 94 13.79 -27.32 49.88
N LEU A 95 13.70 -26.59 48.78
CA LEU A 95 14.75 -26.54 47.77
C LEU A 95 16.00 -25.84 48.27
N ALA A 96 15.86 -24.72 48.98
CA ALA A 96 16.99 -24.00 49.55
C ALA A 96 17.80 -24.88 50.50
N GLN A 97 17.11 -25.69 51.33
CA GLN A 97 17.76 -26.66 52.21
C GLN A 97 18.51 -27.74 51.41
N LYS A 98 17.87 -28.34 50.39
CA LYS A 98 18.52 -29.38 49.58
C LYS A 98 19.71 -28.87 48.77
N ILE A 99 19.63 -27.62 48.31
CA ILE A 99 20.73 -26.95 47.63
C ILE A 99 21.92 -26.75 48.57
N ASP A 100 21.67 -26.31 49.82
CA ASP A 100 22.71 -26.11 50.85
C ASP A 100 23.38 -27.43 51.28
N GLU A 101 22.64 -28.54 51.24
CA GLU A 101 23.16 -29.90 51.48
C GLU A 101 23.98 -30.45 50.29
N SER A 102 23.87 -29.85 49.10
CA SER A 102 24.55 -30.25 47.87
C SER A 102 25.73 -29.33 47.53
N ASP A 103 26.77 -29.84 46.85
CA ASP A 103 27.92 -29.03 46.39
C ASP A 103 27.64 -28.36 45.03
N ALA A 104 26.42 -27.84 44.84
CA ALA A 104 25.97 -27.23 43.59
C ALA A 104 26.21 -25.72 43.62
N ASN A 105 26.74 -25.16 42.52
CA ASN A 105 26.93 -23.72 42.40
C ASN A 105 25.63 -23.06 41.93
N VAL A 106 24.95 -22.34 42.83
CA VAL A 106 23.62 -21.79 42.55
C VAL A 106 23.68 -20.31 42.26
N ASN A 107 23.29 -19.95 41.04
CA ASN A 107 23.14 -18.58 40.59
C ASN A 107 21.65 -18.22 40.50
N VAL A 108 21.23 -17.24 41.31
CA VAL A 108 19.87 -16.72 41.25
C VAL A 108 19.81 -15.61 40.21
N ILE A 109 19.12 -15.85 39.09
CA ILE A 109 18.94 -14.87 38.03
C ILE A 109 17.51 -14.35 38.12
N ILE A 110 17.35 -13.08 38.50
CA ILE A 110 16.05 -12.41 38.40
C ILE A 110 15.78 -12.18 36.91
N PRO A 111 14.66 -12.68 36.36
CA PRO A 111 14.37 -12.52 34.93
C PRO A 111 14.19 -11.04 34.60
N SER A 112 15.23 -10.43 34.03
CA SER A 112 15.14 -9.10 33.42
C SER A 112 14.58 -9.26 32.00
N ASN A 113 13.31 -8.90 31.79
CA ASN A 113 12.60 -9.08 30.52
C ASN A 113 12.99 -8.07 29.41
N ASP A 114 14.02 -7.24 29.60
CA ASP A 114 14.21 -6.04 28.76
C ASP A 114 15.31 -6.11 27.70
N SER A 115 16.21 -7.10 27.73
CA SER A 115 17.40 -7.08 26.85
C SER A 115 17.22 -7.83 25.52
N GLY A 116 16.38 -8.87 25.48
CA GLY A 116 16.24 -9.73 24.29
C GLY A 116 15.22 -9.24 23.26
N THR A 117 14.16 -8.56 23.70
CA THR A 117 13.01 -8.23 22.85
C THR A 117 13.35 -7.17 21.80
N TRP A 118 14.09 -6.13 22.19
CA TRP A 118 14.54 -5.09 21.26
C TRP A 118 15.54 -5.63 20.24
N LEU A 119 16.48 -6.46 20.68
CA LEU A 119 17.44 -7.10 19.78
C LEU A 119 16.73 -8.07 18.82
N TYR A 120 15.76 -8.84 19.31
CA TYR A 120 14.92 -9.71 18.49
C TYR A 120 14.13 -8.92 17.44
N LEU A 121 13.51 -7.80 17.81
CA LEU A 121 12.79 -6.92 16.87
C LEU A 121 13.75 -6.32 15.85
N LEU A 122 14.91 -5.83 16.28
CA LEU A 122 15.93 -5.29 15.37
C LEU A 122 16.42 -6.34 14.39
N ILE A 123 16.72 -7.55 14.84
CA ILE A 123 17.16 -8.65 13.96
C ILE A 123 16.02 -9.09 13.03
N THR A 124 14.78 -9.13 13.52
CA THR A 124 13.58 -9.50 12.71
C THR A 124 13.31 -8.47 11.61
N PHE A 125 13.43 -7.18 11.90
CA PHE A 125 13.17 -6.11 10.95
C PHE A 125 14.40 -5.64 10.17
N ALA A 126 15.63 -5.98 10.60
CA ALA A 126 16.87 -5.58 9.94
C ALA A 126 16.90 -5.95 8.44
N PRO A 127 16.50 -7.16 8.02
CA PRO A 127 16.47 -7.50 6.59
C PRO A 127 15.52 -6.61 5.78
N ILE A 128 14.36 -6.24 6.35
CA ILE A 128 13.40 -5.34 5.70
C ILE A 128 14.02 -3.96 5.56
N ILE A 129 14.59 -3.43 6.64
CA ILE A 129 15.26 -2.12 6.64
C ILE A 129 16.41 -2.10 5.63
N ILE A 130 17.26 -3.13 5.61
CA ILE A 130 18.36 -3.26 4.65
C ILE A 130 17.85 -3.34 3.21
N PHE A 131 16.77 -4.08 2.96
CA PHE A 131 16.15 -4.16 1.64
C PHE A 131 15.63 -2.80 1.16
N PHE A 132 14.96 -2.04 2.03
CA PHE A 132 14.49 -0.69 1.72
C PHE A 132 15.66 0.28 1.47
N LEU A 133 16.70 0.25 2.30
CA LEU A 133 17.88 1.10 2.15
C LEU A 133 18.68 0.75 0.89
N PHE A 134 18.89 -0.54 0.64
CA PHE A 134 19.60 -1.03 -0.54
C PHE A 134 18.80 -0.77 -1.82
N GLY A 135 17.49 -1.01 -1.80
CA GLY A 135 16.60 -0.66 -2.90
C GLY A 135 16.61 0.83 -3.20
N TRP A 136 16.54 1.68 -2.17
CA TRP A 136 16.64 3.13 -2.31
C TRP A 136 17.99 3.58 -2.89
N TRP A 137 19.09 2.99 -2.43
CA TRP A 137 20.44 3.26 -2.93
C TRP A 137 20.64 2.80 -4.38
N LEU A 138 20.21 1.57 -4.69
CA LEU A 138 20.29 1.00 -6.04
C LEU A 138 19.45 1.83 -7.01
N ASN A 139 18.26 2.24 -6.61
CA ASN A 139 17.41 3.13 -7.40
C ASN A 139 18.11 4.47 -7.67
N ARG A 140 18.75 5.08 -6.65
CA ARG A 140 19.58 6.29 -6.86
C ARG A 140 20.73 6.09 -7.83
N ARG A 141 21.31 4.89 -7.88
CA ARG A 141 22.38 4.55 -8.82
C ARG A 141 21.86 4.31 -10.23
N MET A 142 20.71 3.65 -10.38
CA MET A 142 20.06 3.38 -11.66
C MET A 142 19.46 4.65 -12.30
N LYS A 143 19.03 5.63 -11.49
CA LYS A 143 18.63 6.98 -11.95
C LYS A 143 19.73 7.70 -12.71
N LYS A 144 20.98 7.60 -12.24
CA LYS A 144 22.14 8.22 -12.91
C LYS A 144 22.52 7.54 -14.22
N ALA A 145 22.13 6.28 -14.42
CA ALA A 145 22.47 5.50 -15.61
C ALA A 145 21.37 5.51 -16.69
N MET A 146 20.11 5.80 -16.34
CA MET A 146 18.96 5.68 -17.26
C MET A 146 18.25 6.99 -17.62
N GLY A 147 18.64 8.15 -17.05
CA GLY A 147 18.22 9.47 -17.56
C GLY A 147 16.71 9.76 -17.56
N ASP A 148 15.94 9.10 -16.70
CA ASP A 148 14.47 9.21 -16.64
C ASP A 148 14.06 9.77 -15.26
N ASP A 149 13.59 11.02 -15.24
CA ASP A 149 13.26 11.81 -14.04
C ASP A 149 11.86 11.50 -13.47
N ASN A 150 11.42 10.24 -13.53
CA ASN A 150 10.15 9.82 -12.93
C ASN A 150 10.36 8.78 -11.81
N PRO A 151 9.66 8.90 -10.66
CA PRO A 151 9.85 8.00 -9.53
C PRO A 151 9.30 6.60 -9.87
N SER A 152 10.15 5.69 -10.36
CA SER A 152 9.83 4.28 -10.56
C SER A 152 10.17 3.41 -9.34
N MET A 153 9.86 3.90 -8.15
CA MET A 153 9.57 3.03 -7.01
C MET A 153 8.07 3.10 -6.79
N ASP A 154 7.36 2.45 -7.70
CA ASP A 154 5.95 2.17 -7.48
C ASP A 154 5.83 0.98 -6.54
N PHE A 155 5.87 1.26 -5.24
CA PHE A 155 5.54 0.29 -4.19
C PHE A 155 4.02 0.02 -4.13
N SER A 156 3.22 0.44 -5.14
CA SER A 156 1.78 0.14 -5.22
C SER A 156 1.46 -1.19 -5.91
N GLY A 157 2.45 -1.89 -6.48
CA GLY A 157 2.21 -3.05 -7.33
C GLY A 157 2.39 -4.45 -6.70
N GLY A 158 2.80 -4.58 -5.44
CA GLY A 158 3.27 -5.88 -4.95
C GLY A 158 3.46 -6.05 -3.45
N PHE A 159 2.46 -5.71 -2.64
CA PHE A 159 2.17 -6.36 -1.36
C PHE A 159 0.78 -5.91 -0.93
N GLY A 160 -0.11 -6.84 -0.57
CA GLY A 160 -1.53 -6.57 -0.40
C GLY A 160 -1.87 -5.47 0.61
N GLY A 161 -2.76 -4.55 0.20
CA GLY A 161 -3.88 -4.04 1.00
C GLY A 161 -3.63 -3.28 2.31
N PHE A 162 -2.40 -3.14 2.81
CA PHE A 162 -2.14 -2.48 4.09
C PHE A 162 -1.09 -1.38 3.99
N GLY A 163 -1.57 -0.14 3.92
CA GLY A 163 -0.94 0.99 4.60
C GLY A 163 0.27 1.64 3.96
N GLY A 164 0.02 2.73 3.22
CA GLY A 164 0.92 3.90 3.20
C GLY A 164 1.83 4.04 1.99
N GLY A 165 1.38 4.81 0.98
CA GLY A 165 2.28 5.28 -0.08
C GLY A 165 1.61 5.63 -1.40
N GLY A 166 0.55 6.44 -1.38
CA GLY A 166 -0.18 6.84 -2.59
C GLY A 166 -0.96 8.15 -2.40
N LEU A 167 -0.37 9.13 -1.71
CA LEU A 167 -0.91 10.49 -1.69
C LEU A 167 -0.43 11.23 -2.95
N GLY A 168 -1.29 11.36 -3.95
CA GLY A 168 -1.18 12.48 -4.89
C GLY A 168 -1.00 12.18 -6.38
N LYS A 169 -1.06 10.92 -6.83
CA LYS A 169 -1.28 10.65 -8.27
C LYS A 169 -2.63 9.97 -8.46
N SER A 170 -3.56 10.79 -8.92
CA SER A 170 -4.92 10.45 -9.35
C SER A 170 -4.93 9.16 -10.16
N GLY A 171 -5.58 8.12 -9.64
CA GLY A 171 -5.87 6.87 -10.34
C GLY A 171 -6.94 7.01 -11.43
N ALA A 172 -7.16 8.22 -11.96
CA ALA A 172 -8.05 8.40 -13.09
C ALA A 172 -7.28 7.99 -14.34
N ARG A 173 -7.58 6.79 -14.86
CA ARG A 173 -7.32 6.46 -16.26
C ARG A 173 -8.17 7.43 -17.09
N ILE A 174 -7.68 8.64 -17.30
CA ILE A 174 -8.31 9.62 -18.16
C ILE A 174 -8.11 9.10 -19.57
N VAL A 175 -9.15 8.42 -20.07
CA VAL A 175 -9.22 7.90 -21.43
C VAL A 175 -9.40 9.11 -22.35
N ALA A 176 -8.29 9.76 -22.68
CA ALA A 176 -8.23 10.61 -23.85
C ALA A 176 -8.25 9.69 -25.07
N SER A 177 -9.45 9.30 -25.52
CA SER A 177 -9.61 8.60 -26.79
C SER A 177 -9.25 9.60 -27.89
N LYS A 178 -8.11 9.36 -28.54
CA LYS A 178 -7.63 10.19 -29.66
C LYS A 178 -8.55 10.13 -30.88
N ASP A 179 -9.43 9.13 -30.97
CA ASP A 179 -10.32 8.93 -32.11
C ASP A 179 -11.72 8.54 -31.63
N VAL A 180 -12.62 9.51 -31.61
CA VAL A 180 -14.06 9.23 -31.50
C VAL A 180 -14.56 8.96 -32.91
N GLY A 181 -14.56 7.70 -33.33
CA GLY A 181 -15.01 7.28 -34.67
C GLY A 181 -16.52 7.39 -34.91
N VAL A 182 -17.20 8.29 -34.18
CA VAL A 182 -18.65 8.52 -34.22
C VAL A 182 -18.88 9.95 -34.69
N THR A 183 -19.80 10.14 -35.63
CA THR A 183 -20.14 11.42 -36.28
C THR A 183 -21.64 11.68 -36.18
N PHE A 184 -22.13 12.84 -36.64
CA PHE A 184 -23.58 13.12 -36.64
C PHE A 184 -24.38 12.17 -37.54
N LYS A 185 -23.73 11.50 -38.49
CA LYS A 185 -24.35 10.46 -39.33
C LYS A 185 -24.77 9.24 -38.52
N ASP A 186 -24.09 8.97 -37.42
CA ASP A 186 -24.35 7.83 -36.54
C ASP A 186 -25.43 8.13 -35.49
N VAL A 187 -25.90 9.38 -35.42
CA VAL A 187 -26.98 9.81 -34.54
C VAL A 187 -28.26 9.93 -35.36
N ALA A 188 -29.26 9.10 -35.09
CA ALA A 188 -30.57 9.20 -35.75
C ALA A 188 -31.48 10.24 -35.04
N GLY A 189 -32.18 11.07 -35.81
CA GLY A 189 -33.10 12.09 -35.29
C GLY A 189 -32.40 13.24 -34.57
N GLN A 190 -33.10 13.86 -33.60
CA GLN A 190 -32.58 14.99 -32.80
C GLN A 190 -32.09 16.17 -33.65
N GLU A 191 -32.78 16.47 -34.76
CA GLU A 191 -32.32 17.46 -35.76
C GLU A 191 -32.11 18.86 -35.16
N GLU A 192 -33.00 19.31 -34.28
CA GLU A 192 -32.87 20.59 -33.58
C GLU A 192 -31.61 20.65 -32.69
N ALA A 193 -31.31 19.55 -31.98
CA ALA A 193 -30.12 19.47 -31.13
C ALA A 193 -28.84 19.39 -31.97
N LYS A 194 -28.85 18.65 -33.09
CA LYS A 194 -27.73 18.60 -34.03
C LYS A 194 -27.47 19.98 -34.64
N GLU A 195 -28.51 20.70 -35.06
CA GLU A 195 -28.38 22.04 -35.62
C GLU A 195 -27.76 23.01 -34.62
N SER A 196 -28.24 23.00 -33.37
CA SER A 196 -27.66 23.81 -32.29
C SER A 196 -26.20 23.45 -32.00
N LEU A 197 -25.85 22.16 -32.07
CA LEU A 197 -24.49 21.68 -31.81
C LEU A 197 -23.54 21.87 -33.00
N LYS A 198 -24.05 22.06 -34.23
CA LYS A 198 -23.21 22.40 -35.40
C LYS A 198 -22.49 23.74 -35.20
N GLU A 199 -23.10 24.70 -34.52
CA GLU A 199 -22.44 25.97 -34.20
C GLU A 199 -21.23 25.75 -33.27
N VAL A 200 -21.35 24.82 -32.32
CA VAL A 200 -20.25 24.44 -31.43
C VAL A 200 -19.13 23.76 -32.22
N VAL A 201 -19.48 22.93 -33.22
CA VAL A 201 -18.50 22.28 -34.12
C VAL A 201 -17.76 23.33 -34.98
N ASP A 202 -18.48 24.23 -35.69
CA ASP A 202 -17.84 25.27 -36.53
C ASP A 202 -16.92 26.17 -35.70
N PHE A 203 -17.27 26.41 -34.44
CA PHE A 203 -16.39 27.11 -33.51
C PHE A 203 -15.12 26.33 -33.19
N LEU A 204 -15.21 25.05 -32.85
CA LEU A 204 -14.05 24.23 -32.49
C LEU A 204 -13.09 24.04 -33.67
N GLU A 205 -13.62 24.00 -34.90
CA GLU A 205 -12.82 23.94 -36.12
C GLU A 205 -12.15 25.29 -36.46
N LYS A 206 -12.85 26.42 -36.27
CA LYS A 206 -12.41 27.75 -36.72
C LYS A 206 -12.55 28.83 -35.63
N PRO A 207 -11.83 28.72 -34.51
CA PRO A 207 -11.96 29.65 -33.38
C PRO A 207 -11.60 31.10 -33.76
N GLU A 208 -10.61 31.30 -34.65
CA GLU A 208 -10.11 32.62 -35.07
C GLU A 208 -11.21 33.51 -35.69
N ARG A 209 -12.15 32.91 -36.44
CA ARG A 209 -13.24 33.65 -37.10
C ARG A 209 -14.19 34.28 -36.08
N TYR A 210 -14.42 33.61 -34.95
CA TYR A 210 -15.30 34.09 -33.88
C TYR A 210 -14.59 35.09 -32.98
N GLU A 211 -13.28 34.91 -32.73
CA GLU A 211 -12.48 35.88 -31.99
C GLU A 211 -12.34 37.22 -32.72
N ALA A 212 -12.18 37.20 -34.04
CA ALA A 212 -12.06 38.41 -34.87
C ALA A 212 -13.29 39.33 -34.81
N ILE A 213 -14.48 38.77 -34.60
CA ILE A 213 -15.74 39.51 -34.45
C ILE A 213 -16.08 39.80 -32.97
N GLY A 214 -15.20 39.44 -32.03
CA GLY A 214 -15.38 39.63 -30.60
C GLY A 214 -16.46 38.73 -29.97
N ALA A 215 -16.84 37.64 -30.63
CA ALA A 215 -17.82 36.70 -30.10
C ALA A 215 -17.22 35.89 -28.95
N LYS A 216 -17.99 35.73 -27.86
CA LYS A 216 -17.59 34.89 -26.71
C LYS A 216 -18.17 33.49 -26.88
N LEU A 217 -17.28 32.50 -26.80
CA LEU A 217 -17.66 31.09 -26.82
C LEU A 217 -18.61 30.74 -25.66
N PRO A 218 -19.75 30.05 -25.90
CA PRO A 218 -20.46 29.35 -24.84
C PRO A 218 -19.54 28.32 -24.18
N ARG A 219 -19.24 28.52 -22.89
CA ARG A 219 -18.23 27.70 -22.16
C ARG A 219 -18.69 26.28 -21.84
N GLY A 220 -19.93 25.93 -22.14
CA GLY A 220 -20.49 24.60 -21.91
C GLY A 220 -21.90 24.46 -22.47
N VAL A 221 -22.31 23.21 -22.68
CA VAL A 221 -23.66 22.82 -23.12
C VAL A 221 -24.18 21.79 -22.14
N LEU A 222 -25.42 21.94 -21.69
CA LEU A 222 -26.10 20.96 -20.84
C LEU A 222 -27.13 20.20 -21.66
N LEU A 223 -26.91 18.90 -21.83
CA LEU A 223 -27.85 18.01 -22.52
C LEU A 223 -28.82 17.39 -21.52
N VAL A 224 -30.12 17.68 -21.65
CA VAL A 224 -31.16 17.18 -20.74
C VAL A 224 -32.15 16.30 -21.50
N GLY A 225 -32.58 15.20 -20.87
CA GLY A 225 -33.63 14.34 -21.40
C GLY A 225 -33.69 13.00 -20.66
N PRO A 226 -34.73 12.18 -20.91
CA PRO A 226 -34.85 10.83 -20.36
C PRO A 226 -33.61 9.95 -20.60
N PRO A 227 -33.36 8.91 -19.79
CA PRO A 227 -32.29 7.94 -20.07
C PRO A 227 -32.50 7.27 -21.43
N GLY A 228 -31.40 6.93 -22.12
CA GLY A 228 -31.45 6.24 -23.41
C GLY A 228 -31.71 7.12 -24.65
N THR A 229 -31.81 8.45 -24.51
CA THR A 229 -32.04 9.37 -25.65
C THR A 229 -30.79 9.75 -26.46
N GLY A 230 -29.66 9.08 -26.23
CA GLY A 230 -28.44 9.32 -27.01
C GLY A 230 -27.63 10.57 -26.62
N LYS A 231 -27.79 11.12 -25.41
CA LYS A 231 -27.00 12.28 -24.92
C LYS A 231 -25.48 12.06 -24.99
N THR A 232 -25.01 10.92 -24.52
CA THR A 232 -23.59 10.55 -24.59
C THR A 232 -23.14 10.29 -26.03
N LEU A 233 -24.04 9.80 -26.89
CA LEU A 233 -23.76 9.53 -28.30
C LEU A 233 -23.63 10.83 -29.11
N ILE A 234 -24.52 11.81 -28.91
CA ILE A 234 -24.45 13.09 -29.59
C ILE A 234 -23.23 13.90 -29.13
N ALA A 235 -22.85 13.83 -27.84
CA ALA A 235 -21.62 14.46 -27.35
C ALA A 235 -20.35 13.88 -28.00
N LYS A 236 -20.30 12.56 -28.18
CA LYS A 236 -19.23 11.88 -28.94
C LYS A 236 -19.22 12.30 -30.40
N ALA A 237 -20.40 12.38 -31.04
CA ALA A 237 -20.53 12.83 -32.42
C ALA A 237 -20.00 14.25 -32.63
N VAL A 238 -20.26 15.19 -31.71
CA VAL A 238 -19.71 16.56 -31.79
C VAL A 238 -18.18 16.54 -31.78
N ALA A 239 -17.57 15.71 -30.94
CA ALA A 239 -16.10 15.59 -30.88
C ALA A 239 -15.51 14.98 -32.16
N GLY A 240 -16.18 13.96 -32.70
CA GLY A 240 -15.79 13.31 -33.96
C GLY A 240 -15.93 14.23 -35.16
N GLU A 241 -17.01 15.03 -35.22
CA GLU A 241 -17.21 16.04 -36.28
C GLU A 241 -16.15 17.16 -36.21
N ALA A 242 -15.85 17.66 -35.02
CA ALA A 242 -14.81 18.68 -34.84
C ALA A 242 -13.37 18.14 -34.91
N GLY A 243 -13.18 16.82 -34.92
CA GLY A 243 -11.86 16.19 -34.92
C GLY A 243 -11.00 16.49 -33.68
N VAL A 244 -11.62 16.75 -32.54
CA VAL A 244 -10.94 17.15 -31.29
C VAL A 244 -10.90 16.01 -30.26
N PRO A 245 -9.91 15.98 -29.35
CA PRO A 245 -9.88 15.00 -28.27
C PRO A 245 -11.14 15.05 -27.40
N PHE A 246 -11.65 13.86 -27.06
CA PHE A 246 -12.81 13.70 -26.18
C PHE A 246 -12.40 13.10 -24.84
N PHE A 247 -12.61 13.86 -23.78
CA PHE A 247 -12.45 13.43 -22.41
C PHE A 247 -13.81 13.09 -21.83
N SER A 248 -13.99 11.88 -21.29
CA SER A 248 -15.25 11.43 -20.69
C SER A 248 -15.01 11.05 -19.25
N ILE A 249 -15.90 11.49 -18.36
CA ILE A 249 -15.93 11.11 -16.94
C ILE A 249 -17.38 11.05 -16.48
N SER A 250 -17.73 10.10 -15.60
CA SER A 250 -19.03 10.11 -14.93
C SER A 250 -18.96 11.03 -13.69
N GLY A 251 -20.02 11.80 -13.45
CA GLY A 251 -20.17 12.66 -12.29
C GLY A 251 -20.06 11.88 -10.98
N SER A 252 -20.50 10.61 -10.98
CA SER A 252 -20.36 9.71 -9.83
C SER A 252 -18.91 9.43 -9.45
N GLU A 253 -17.95 9.53 -10.39
CA GLU A 253 -16.51 9.31 -10.11
C GLU A 253 -15.89 10.43 -9.27
N PHE A 254 -16.57 11.56 -9.16
CA PHE A 254 -16.17 12.69 -8.34
C PHE A 254 -16.66 12.59 -6.90
N VAL A 255 -17.58 11.67 -6.59
CA VAL A 255 -18.11 11.45 -5.24
C VAL A 255 -17.33 10.30 -4.60
N GLU A 256 -16.35 10.62 -3.77
CA GLU A 256 -15.55 9.63 -3.04
C GLU A 256 -15.78 9.67 -1.52
N MET A 257 -15.49 8.56 -0.84
CA MET A 257 -15.56 8.48 0.64
C MET A 257 -14.48 9.34 1.34
N PHE A 258 -13.47 9.81 0.59
CA PHE A 258 -12.35 10.57 1.14
C PHE A 258 -12.41 12.03 0.69
N VAL A 259 -12.45 12.93 1.69
CA VAL A 259 -12.48 14.38 1.49
C VAL A 259 -11.36 14.86 0.57
N GLY A 260 -11.70 15.72 -0.40
CA GLY A 260 -10.73 16.37 -1.28
C GLY A 260 -10.21 15.55 -2.45
N ARG A 261 -10.54 14.25 -2.54
CA ARG A 261 -10.14 13.42 -3.71
C ARG A 261 -10.93 13.76 -4.97
N GLY A 262 -12.24 13.99 -4.86
CA GLY A 262 -13.08 14.47 -5.96
C GLY A 262 -12.56 15.78 -6.57
N ALA A 263 -12.36 16.79 -5.73
CA ALA A 263 -11.83 18.10 -6.14
C ALA A 263 -10.44 18.01 -6.80
N ALA A 264 -9.56 17.11 -6.34
CA ALA A 264 -8.26 16.89 -6.97
C ALA A 264 -8.40 16.29 -8.38
N LYS A 265 -9.31 15.33 -8.58
CA LYS A 265 -9.60 14.76 -9.90
C LYS A 265 -10.14 15.80 -10.87
N VAL A 266 -11.06 16.66 -10.43
CA VAL A 266 -11.61 17.76 -11.27
C VAL A 266 -10.46 18.65 -11.75
N ARG A 267 -9.56 19.05 -10.85
CA ARG A 267 -8.39 19.88 -11.20
C ARG A 267 -7.47 19.18 -12.19
N ASP A 268 -7.16 17.91 -11.99
CA ASP A 268 -6.29 17.14 -12.87
C ASP A 268 -6.92 16.92 -14.26
N LEU A 269 -8.23 16.66 -14.34
CA LEU A 269 -8.98 16.56 -15.59
C LEU A 269 -8.87 17.85 -16.40
N PHE A 270 -9.17 19.00 -15.78
CA PHE A 270 -9.09 20.28 -16.48
C PHE A 270 -7.67 20.70 -16.81
N LYS A 271 -6.67 20.28 -16.03
CA LYS A 271 -5.25 20.48 -16.38
C LYS A 271 -4.89 19.73 -17.66
N GLN A 272 -5.23 18.44 -17.74
CA GLN A 272 -4.96 17.62 -18.93
C GLN A 272 -5.75 18.08 -20.15
N ALA A 273 -7.00 18.53 -19.96
CA ALA A 273 -7.82 19.11 -21.02
C ALA A 273 -7.17 20.38 -21.61
N LYS A 274 -6.67 21.28 -20.75
CA LYS A 274 -5.95 22.49 -21.21
C LYS A 274 -4.69 22.18 -22.01
N GLU A 275 -3.94 21.14 -21.64
CA GLU A 275 -2.74 20.71 -22.37
C GLU A 275 -3.06 20.15 -23.77
N LYS A 276 -4.29 19.69 -24.01
CA LYS A 276 -4.74 19.13 -25.29
C LYS A 276 -5.81 19.99 -25.99
N ALA A 277 -5.86 21.28 -25.69
CA ALA A 277 -6.81 22.20 -26.31
C ALA A 277 -6.52 22.36 -27.83
N PRO A 278 -7.56 22.49 -28.69
CA PRO A 278 -9.00 22.43 -28.38
C PRO A 278 -9.47 20.98 -28.09
N CYS A 279 -10.34 20.80 -27.10
CA CYS A 279 -10.88 19.49 -26.70
C CYS A 279 -12.28 19.61 -26.11
N ILE A 280 -13.00 18.49 -26.03
CA ILE A 280 -14.30 18.40 -25.36
C ILE A 280 -14.16 17.60 -24.06
N VAL A 281 -14.68 18.16 -22.97
CA VAL A 281 -14.82 17.47 -21.68
C VAL A 281 -16.30 17.16 -21.46
N PHE A 282 -16.63 15.87 -21.44
CA PHE A 282 -17.97 15.36 -21.19
C PHE A 282 -18.06 14.81 -19.77
N ILE A 283 -18.97 15.38 -18.98
CA ILE A 283 -19.32 14.92 -17.64
C ILE A 283 -20.71 14.31 -17.72
N ASP A 284 -20.79 12.98 -17.67
CA ASP A 284 -22.08 12.29 -17.60
C ASP A 284 -22.66 12.41 -16.18
N GLU A 285 -23.98 12.31 -16.02
CA GLU A 285 -24.64 12.31 -14.70
C GLU A 285 -24.17 13.45 -13.76
N ILE A 286 -24.03 14.67 -14.30
CA ILE A 286 -23.58 15.85 -13.53
C ILE A 286 -24.49 16.20 -12.35
N ASP A 287 -25.73 15.72 -12.35
CA ASP A 287 -26.69 15.86 -11.26
C ASP A 287 -26.20 15.21 -9.95
N THR A 288 -25.30 14.22 -10.03
CA THR A 288 -24.66 13.60 -8.85
C THR A 288 -23.86 14.60 -8.00
N ILE A 289 -23.21 15.58 -8.64
CA ILE A 289 -22.41 16.63 -7.99
C ILE A 289 -23.13 17.98 -7.92
N GLY A 290 -24.10 18.23 -8.81
CA GLY A 290 -24.80 19.51 -8.95
C GLY A 290 -26.02 19.71 -8.05
N LYS A 291 -26.27 18.83 -7.07
CA LYS A 291 -27.47 18.91 -6.23
C LYS A 291 -27.39 20.11 -5.27
N LYS A 292 -28.47 20.90 -5.23
CA LYS A 292 -28.59 22.07 -4.33
C LYS A 292 -28.59 21.61 -2.86
N ARG A 293 -27.98 22.44 -1.99
CA ARG A 293 -27.90 22.23 -0.53
C ARG A 293 -29.29 22.04 0.08
N ASP A 294 -29.65 20.81 0.42
CA ASP A 294 -30.80 20.52 1.27
C ASP A 294 -30.37 20.75 2.73
N GLY A 295 -30.88 21.83 3.34
CA GLY A 295 -30.43 22.38 4.62
C GLY A 295 -30.77 21.57 5.88
N GLY A 296 -30.76 20.23 5.83
CA GLY A 296 -31.10 19.40 6.99
C GLY A 296 -30.66 17.96 6.83
N GLY A 297 -29.40 17.65 7.17
CA GLY A 297 -28.91 16.27 7.19
C GLY A 297 -27.44 16.19 7.54
N PHE A 298 -27.13 15.62 8.69
CA PHE A 298 -25.79 15.51 9.26
C PHE A 298 -24.86 14.65 8.37
N SER A 299 -23.67 15.18 8.05
CA SER A 299 -22.44 14.42 7.72
C SER A 299 -22.26 13.77 6.33
N GLY A 300 -22.90 14.26 5.25
CA GLY A 300 -22.68 13.71 3.89
C GLY A 300 -22.44 14.72 2.75
N ASN A 301 -22.63 16.02 2.97
CA ASN A 301 -22.57 17.03 1.91
C ASN A 301 -21.18 17.66 1.69
N ASP A 302 -20.28 17.60 2.67
CA ASP A 302 -19.05 18.38 2.66
C ASP A 302 -18.11 18.02 1.49
N GLU A 303 -18.08 16.74 1.09
CA GLU A 303 -17.23 16.27 -0.01
C GLU A 303 -17.77 16.68 -1.38
N ARG A 304 -19.09 16.62 -1.57
CA ARG A 304 -19.74 17.04 -2.83
C ARG A 304 -19.62 18.56 -3.02
N GLU A 305 -19.79 19.32 -1.95
CA GLU A 305 -19.64 20.78 -1.97
C GLU A 305 -18.20 21.19 -2.28
N GLN A 306 -17.20 20.51 -1.71
CA GLN A 306 -15.81 20.79 -2.00
C GLN A 306 -15.42 20.43 -3.45
N THR A 307 -16.05 19.42 -4.03
CA THR A 307 -15.76 19.01 -5.41
C THR A 307 -16.49 19.88 -6.43
N LEU A 308 -17.65 20.45 -6.08
CA LEU A 308 -18.40 21.39 -6.93
C LEU A 308 -17.75 22.79 -7.00
N ASN A 309 -17.20 23.27 -5.89
CA ASN A 309 -16.58 24.60 -5.77
C ASN A 309 -15.12 24.64 -6.25
#